data_AF-A0A7V3FYX4-F1
#
_entry.id   AF-A0A7V3FYX4-F1
#
_cell.length_a   1.000
_cell.length_b   1.000
_cell.length_c   1.000
_cell.angle_alpha   90.00
_cell.angle_beta   90.00
_cell.angle_gamma   90.00
#
_symmetry.space_group_name_H-M   'P 1'
#
loop_
_entity.id
_entity.type
_entity.pdbx_description
1 polymer ?
#
loop_
_entity_poly.entity_id
_entity_poly.type
_entity_poly.pdbx_seq_one_letter_code
_entity_poly.pdbx_strand_id
1 'polypeptide(L)'
;MDEYVCVTVLSRPGESETDFSRRLSALWTALLRTCKSDFEKVYAETTEFEEVRGRLSRQYLLEESVVERVAALLRESGLDFEPIDREERYSKYEAVPPEWMQIEH
;
A
#
# COMPACT_ATOMS: atom_id res chain seq x y z
N MET A 1 11.04 -17.20 5.96
CA MET A 1 9.74 -16.97 5.31
C MET A 1 9.38 -15.57 5.71
N ASP A 2 9.36 -14.63 4.78
CA ASP A 2 9.06 -13.23 5.10
C ASP A 2 7.57 -13.13 5.42
N GLU A 3 7.27 -12.62 6.60
CA GLU A 3 5.91 -12.42 7.09
C GLU A 3 5.50 -10.99 6.73
N TYR A 4 4.39 -10.88 6.02
CA TYR A 4 3.84 -9.59 5.61
C TYR A 4 2.61 -9.25 6.43
N VAL A 5 2.39 -7.96 6.68
CA VAL A 5 1.15 -7.44 7.26
C VAL A 5 0.40 -6.63 6.22
N CYS A 6 -0.92 -6.64 6.30
CA CYS A 6 -1.76 -5.86 5.38
C CYS A 6 -1.97 -4.43 5.92
N VAL A 7 -1.82 -3.44 5.04
CA VAL A 7 -2.25 -2.07 5.29
C VAL A 7 -3.36 -1.70 4.30
N THR A 8 -4.51 -1.28 4.85
CA THR A 8 -5.62 -0.73 4.06
C THR A 8 -5.51 0.79 4.05
N VAL A 9 -5.09 1.38 2.93
CA VAL A 9 -5.01 2.83 2.73
C VAL A 9 -6.36 3.36 2.24
N LEU A 10 -6.80 4.52 2.74
CA LEU A 10 -8.13 5.09 2.49
C LEU A 10 -8.04 6.44 1.76
N SER A 11 -8.89 6.62 0.75
CA SER A 11 -9.11 7.89 0.06
C SER A 11 -9.81 8.88 0.98
N ARG A 12 -9.77 10.18 0.70
CA ARG A 12 -10.64 11.14 1.39
C ARG A 12 -12.12 10.87 1.07
N PRO A 13 -13.06 11.31 1.93
CA PRO A 13 -14.49 11.23 1.63
C PRO A 13 -14.82 11.93 0.30
N GLY A 14 -15.49 11.22 -0.62
CA GLY A 14 -15.86 11.74 -1.93
C GLY A 14 -14.69 12.00 -2.90
N GLU A 15 -13.48 11.52 -2.58
CA GLU A 15 -12.34 11.59 -3.49
C GLU A 15 -12.56 10.69 -4.70
N SER A 16 -12.23 11.18 -5.88
CA SER A 16 -12.31 10.38 -7.10
C SER A 16 -11.22 9.30 -7.12
N GLU A 17 -11.50 8.19 -7.81
CA GLU A 17 -10.51 7.13 -7.99
C GLU A 17 -9.23 7.64 -8.65
N THR A 18 -9.35 8.52 -9.64
CA THR A 18 -8.21 9.12 -10.33
C THR A 18 -7.33 9.96 -9.40
N ASP A 19 -7.93 10.77 -8.52
CA ASP A 19 -7.16 11.60 -7.59
C ASP A 19 -6.52 10.76 -6.49
N PHE A 20 -7.23 9.75 -5.98
CA PHE A 20 -6.70 8.83 -4.99
C PHE A 20 -5.51 8.02 -5.56
N SER A 21 -5.68 7.44 -6.76
CA SER A 21 -4.62 6.73 -7.49
C SER A 21 -3.39 7.61 -7.74
N ARG A 22 -3.59 8.88 -8.12
CA ARG A 22 -2.49 9.84 -8.31
C ARG A 22 -1.70 10.07 -7.03
N ARG A 23 -2.36 10.19 -5.88
CA ARG A 23 -1.70 10.39 -4.57
C ARG A 23 -0.91 9.16 -4.14
N LEU A 24 -1.47 7.97 -4.32
CA LEU A 24 -0.78 6.71 -4.06
C LEU A 24 0.46 6.57 -4.96
N SER A 25 0.32 6.85 -6.25
CA SER A 25 1.44 6.82 -7.20
C SER A 25 2.57 7.79 -6.80
N ALA A 26 2.21 8.99 -6.36
CA ALA A 26 3.18 10.00 -5.90
C ALA A 26 3.92 9.55 -4.63
N LEU A 27 3.20 8.98 -3.65
CA LEU A 27 3.76 8.42 -2.41
C LEU A 27 4.80 7.35 -2.72
N TRP A 28 4.42 6.36 -3.52
CA TRP A 28 5.26 5.21 -3.85
C TRP A 28 6.44 5.60 -4.72
N THR A 29 6.24 6.53 -5.67
CA THR A 29 7.35 7.11 -6.45
C THR A 29 8.34 7.85 -5.56
N ALA A 30 7.86 8.59 -4.55
CA ALA A 30 8.73 9.27 -3.60
C ALA A 30 9.51 8.27 -2.75
N LEU A 31 8.87 7.22 -2.24
CA LEU A 31 9.54 6.15 -1.49
C LEU A 31 10.59 5.44 -2.35
N LEU A 32 10.26 5.06 -3.58
CA LEU A 32 11.19 4.43 -4.52
C LEU A 32 12.44 5.28 -4.76
N ARG A 33 12.25 6.61 -4.92
CA ARG A 33 13.36 7.54 -5.19
C ARG A 33 14.21 7.84 -3.97
N THR A 34 13.63 7.83 -2.77
CA THR A 34 14.32 8.23 -1.53
C THR A 34 14.88 7.05 -0.75
N CYS A 35 14.23 5.89 -0.82
CA CYS A 35 14.62 4.70 -0.08
C CYS A 35 14.14 3.43 -0.80
N LYS A 36 14.84 3.09 -1.89
CA LYS A 36 14.53 1.92 -2.72
C LYS A 36 14.45 0.61 -1.91
N SER A 37 15.32 0.42 -0.92
CA SER A 37 15.34 -0.78 -0.07
C SER A 37 14.04 -1.00 0.70
N ASP A 38 13.33 0.07 1.03
CA ASP A 38 12.07 0.00 1.77
C ASP A 38 10.90 -0.12 0.82
N PHE A 39 10.99 0.51 -0.35
CA PHE A 39 10.03 0.30 -1.44
C PHE A 39 9.96 -1.19 -1.85
N GLU A 40 11.09 -1.87 -1.95
CA GLU A 40 11.15 -3.31 -2.30
C GLU A 40 10.45 -4.23 -1.28
N LYS A 41 10.17 -3.72 -0.08
CA LYS A 41 9.48 -4.42 1.02
C LYS A 41 7.99 -4.09 1.12
N VAL A 42 7.50 -3.21 0.26
CA VAL A 42 6.07 -3.01 -0.01
C VAL A 42 5.69 -3.98 -1.12
N TYR A 43 5.03 -5.07 -0.74
CA TYR A 43 4.68 -6.18 -1.61
C TYR A 43 3.20 -6.14 -1.99
N ALA A 44 2.91 -6.24 -3.28
CA ALA A 44 1.57 -6.32 -3.85
C ALA A 44 0.63 -5.15 -3.53
N GLU A 45 -0.16 -4.77 -4.52
CA GLU A 45 -1.31 -3.90 -4.38
C GLU A 45 -2.51 -4.73 -4.84
N THR A 46 -3.63 -4.70 -4.12
CA THR A 46 -4.89 -5.21 -4.71
C THR A 46 -5.14 -4.46 -6.02
N THR A 47 -5.41 -5.12 -7.14
CA THR A 47 -5.51 -4.44 -8.46
C THR A 47 -6.70 -3.50 -8.55
N GLU A 48 -7.70 -3.66 -7.69
CA GLU A 48 -8.95 -2.90 -7.69
C GLU A 48 -9.04 -2.03 -6.44
N PHE A 49 -9.70 -0.88 -6.55
CA PHE A 49 -10.10 -0.11 -5.39
C PHE A 49 -11.38 -0.72 -4.83
N GLU A 50 -11.45 -0.83 -3.50
CA GLU A 50 -12.63 -1.32 -2.80
C GLU A 50 -13.29 -0.19 -2.02
N GLU A 51 -14.60 -0.23 -1.86
CA GLU A 51 -15.31 0.76 -1.04
C GLU A 51 -15.39 0.28 0.41
N VAL A 52 -14.80 1.06 1.33
CA VAL A 52 -14.89 0.84 2.77
C VAL A 52 -15.49 2.08 3.41
N ARG A 53 -16.71 1.92 3.96
CA ARG A 53 -17.43 2.97 4.70
C ARG A 53 -17.61 4.27 3.89
N GLY A 54 -17.91 4.17 2.59
CA GLY A 54 -18.10 5.33 1.69
C GLY A 54 -16.80 6.03 1.28
N ARG A 55 -15.65 5.36 1.43
CA ARG A 55 -14.33 5.80 0.99
C ARG A 55 -13.74 4.74 0.08
N LEU A 56 -12.93 5.14 -0.90
CA LEU A 56 -12.13 4.18 -1.65
C LEU A 56 -10.99 3.68 -0.77
N SER A 57 -10.60 2.44 -0.97
CA SER A 57 -9.54 1.78 -0.22
C SER A 57 -8.67 0.95 -1.14
N ARG A 58 -7.42 0.77 -0.73
CA ARG A 58 -6.42 -0.02 -1.45
C ARG A 58 -5.54 -0.73 -0.43
N GLN A 59 -5.32 -2.02 -0.64
CA GLN A 59 -4.51 -2.82 0.27
C GLN A 59 -3.11 -3.01 -0.28
N TYR A 60 -2.14 -2.97 0.64
CA TYR A 60 -0.74 -3.28 0.38
C TYR A 60 -0.24 -4.25 1.43
N LEU A 61 0.66 -5.15 1.05
CA LEU A 61 1.37 -5.97 2.01
C LEU A 61 2.73 -5.36 2.30
N LEU A 62 3.13 -5.35 3.57
CA LEU A 62 4.38 -4.75 4.03
C LEU A 62 5.16 -5.79 4.80
N GLU A 63 6.47 -5.90 4.57
CA GLU A 63 7.30 -6.61 5.54
C GLU A 63 7.26 -5.88 6.89
N GLU A 64 7.25 -6.62 7.99
CA GLU A 64 7.20 -6.06 9.36
C GLU A 64 8.27 -4.97 9.57
N SER A 65 9.45 -5.13 8.97
CA SER A 65 10.56 -4.18 9.11
C SER A 65 10.28 -2.76 8.58
N VAL A 66 9.28 -2.57 7.72
CA VAL A 66 8.95 -1.26 7.12
C VAL A 66 7.59 -0.71 7.54
N VAL A 67 6.81 -1.45 8.32
CA VAL A 67 5.43 -1.07 8.72
C VAL A 67 5.38 0.32 9.34
N GLU A 68 6.21 0.57 10.35
CA GLU A 68 6.22 1.86 11.06
C GLU A 68 6.63 3.01 10.14
N ARG A 69 7.58 2.77 9.25
CA ARG A 69 8.07 3.78 8.33
C ARG A 69 7.03 4.13 7.29
N VAL A 70 6.36 3.13 6.71
CA VAL A 70 5.28 3.33 5.75
C VAL A 70 4.08 4.00 6.42
N ALA A 71 3.73 3.60 7.64
CA ALA A 71 2.67 4.25 8.42
C ALA A 71 2.99 5.73 8.70
N ALA A 72 4.24 6.08 9.03
CA ALA A 72 4.67 7.47 9.17
C ALA A 72 4.56 8.23 7.83
N LEU A 73 5.07 7.64 6.74
CA LEU A 73 5.03 8.23 5.41
C LEU A 73 3.59 8.51 4.92
N LEU A 74 2.65 7.59 5.18
CA LEU A 74 1.24 7.76 4.88
C LEU A 74 0.66 8.97 5.61
N ARG A 75 0.92 9.10 6.92
CA ARG A 75 0.48 10.24 7.73
C ARG A 75 1.07 11.56 7.25
N GLU A 76 2.37 11.59 6.97
CA GLU A 76 3.07 12.78 6.44
C GLU A 76 2.50 13.22 5.08
N SER A 77 2.07 12.25 4.26
CA SER A 77 1.44 12.49 2.95
C SER A 77 -0.07 12.77 3.03
N GLY A 78 -0.63 12.81 4.25
CA GLY A 78 -2.05 13.04 4.51
C GLY A 78 -2.97 11.94 3.97
N LEU A 79 -2.45 10.72 3.83
CA LEU A 79 -3.23 9.53 3.50
C LEU A 79 -3.66 8.85 4.80
N ASP A 80 -4.96 8.58 4.91
CA ASP A 80 -5.49 7.80 6.01
C ASP A 80 -5.30 6.31 5.73
N PHE A 81 -5.31 5.50 6.78
CA PHE A 81 -5.27 4.04 6.67
C PHE A 81 -5.97 3.43 7.89
N GLU A 82 -6.46 2.20 7.75
CA GLU A 82 -7.01 1.44 8.88
C GLU A 82 -5.91 1.00 9.85
N PRO A 83 -6.23 0.72 11.13
CA PRO A 83 -5.26 0.13 12.05
C PRO A 83 -4.61 -1.12 11.45
N ILE A 84 -3.28 -1.12 11.41
CA ILE A 84 -2.51 -2.25 10.88
C ILE A 84 -2.52 -3.37 11.93
N ASP A 85 -3.18 -4.48 11.61
CA ASP A 85 -3.11 -5.70 12.39
C ASP A 85 -1.78 -6.43 12.09
N ARG A 86 -1.01 -6.71 13.14
CA ARG A 86 0.29 -7.39 13.03
C ARG A 86 0.23 -8.86 13.42
N GLU A 87 -0.90 -9.28 13.99
CA GLU A 87 -1.17 -10.67 14.34
C GLU A 87 -1.65 -11.44 13.11
N GLU A 88 -2.32 -10.75 12.18
CA GLU A 88 -2.66 -11.28 10.87
C GLU A 88 -1.47 -11.17 9.90
N ARG A 89 -0.86 -12.33 9.61
CA ARG A 89 0.34 -12.43 8.77
C ARG A 89 0.02 -13.16 7.48
N TYR A 90 0.44 -12.55 6.38
CA TYR A 90 0.25 -13.08 5.04
C TYR A 90 1.56 -13.65 4.51
N SER A 91 1.47 -14.79 3.84
CA SER A 91 2.58 -15.32 3.07
C SER A 91 2.61 -14.73 1.67
N LYS A 92 3.80 -14.73 1.05
CA LYS A 92 4.01 -14.33 -0.36
C LYS A 92 3.16 -15.13 -1.37
N TYR A 93 2.60 -16.28 -0.97
CA TYR A 93 1.78 -17.16 -1.82
C TYR A 93 0.27 -16.86 -1.73
N GLU A 94 -0.17 -16.21 -0.65
CA GLU A 94 -1.53 -15.65 -0.52
C GLU A 94 -1.60 -14.26 -1.19
N ALA A 95 -0.44 -13.62 -1.30
CA ALA A 95 -0.19 -12.40 -2.06
C ALA A 95 0.02 -12.73 -3.54
N VAL A 96 -1.03 -13.06 -4.30
CA VAL A 96 -0.87 -13.24 -5.75
C VAL A 96 -0.38 -11.90 -6.34
N PRO A 97 0.83 -11.84 -6.93
CA PRO A 97 1.34 -10.61 -7.50
C PRO A 97 0.54 -10.24 -8.75
N PRO A 98 0.11 -8.98 -8.90
CA PRO A 98 -0.50 -8.53 -10.15
C PRO A 98 0.50 -8.42 -11.31
N GLU A 99 0.01 -8.58 -12.55
CA GLU A 99 0.80 -8.47 -13.78
C GLU A 99 1.47 -7.08 -14.00
N TRP A 100 1.08 -6.01 -13.29
CA TRP A 100 1.64 -4.65 -13.48
C TRP A 100 3.01 -4.40 -12.83
N MET A 101 3.60 -5.39 -12.13
CA MET A 101 5.04 -5.44 -11.84
C MET A 101 5.87 -5.98 -13.01
N GLN A 102 5.23 -6.40 -14.12
CA GLN A 102 5.89 -6.55 -15.41
C GLN A 102 5.87 -5.19 -16.11
N ILE A 103 7.01 -4.51 -16.15
CA ILE A 103 7.18 -3.38 -17.08
C ILE A 103 7.13 -3.99 -18.49
N GLU A 104 6.08 -3.74 -19.27
CA GLU A 104 6.10 -4.04 -20.70
C GLU A 104 7.24 -3.23 -21.34
N HIS A 105 8.13 -3.93 -22.05
CA HIS A 105 9.31 -3.38 -22.71
C HIS A 105 9.00 -2.92 -24.14
#